data_AF-A0A661LRK5-F1
#
_entry.id   AF-A0A661LRK5-F1
#
_cell.length_a   1.000
_cell.length_b   1.000
_cell.length_c   1.000
_cell.angle_alpha   90.00
_cell.angle_beta   90.00
_cell.angle_gamma   90.00
#
_symmetry.space_group_name_H-M   'P 1'
#
loop_
_entity.id
_entity.type
_entity.pdbx_description
1 polymer ?
#
loop_
_entity_poly.entity_id
_entity_poly.type
_entity_poly.pdbx_seq_one_letter_code
_entity_poly.pdbx_strand_id
1 'polypeptide(L)'
;MEIFEVVKPGAYTTVQDRGRFSYQQFGVPVCGVVDSFAYRLANALVGNFQGQAVLEATIFGPTLKALNHGLIAVTGGNLSP
;
A
#
# COMPACT_ATOMS: atom_id res chain seq x y z
N MET A 1 -17.97 3.10 3.42
CA MET A 1 -17.58 2.95 4.83
C MET A 1 -16.17 3.50 4.97
N GLU A 2 -15.95 4.42 5.90
CA GLU A 2 -14.63 5.03 6.13
C GLU A 2 -13.82 4.14 7.08
N ILE A 3 -12.56 3.83 6.76
CA ILE A 3 -11.72 2.95 7.60
C ILE A 3 -10.62 3.76 8.31
N PHE A 4 -9.99 4.70 7.61
CA PHE A 4 -8.90 5.51 8.15
C PHE A 4 -9.13 7.00 7.95
N GLU A 5 -8.80 7.78 8.97
CA GLU A 5 -8.56 9.22 8.88
C GLU A 5 -7.06 9.46 8.85
N VAL A 6 -6.58 10.27 7.89
CA VAL A 6 -5.16 10.66 7.80
C VAL A 6 -4.91 11.83 8.74
N VAL A 7 -4.31 11.57 9.89
CA VAL A 7 -3.99 12.60 10.90
C VAL A 7 -2.73 13.39 10.49
N LYS A 8 -1.72 12.69 9.98
CA LYS A 8 -0.48 13.29 9.47
C LYS A 8 -0.01 12.53 8.23
N PRO A 9 0.36 13.20 7.13
CA PRO A 9 0.93 12.53 5.97
C PRO A 9 2.33 11.97 6.27
N GLY A 10 2.70 10.90 5.57
CA GLY A 10 4.10 10.44 5.49
C GLY A 10 4.93 11.31 4.54
N ALA A 11 6.20 10.98 4.34
CA ALA A 11 7.08 11.75 3.45
C ALA A 11 6.58 11.68 1.99
N TYR A 12 6.23 10.45 1.61
CA TYR A 12 5.56 10.13 0.36
C TYR A 12 4.75 8.86 0.59
N THR A 13 3.43 9.02 0.71
CA THR A 13 2.51 7.90 0.88
C THR A 13 1.58 7.87 -0.32
N THR A 14 1.54 6.73 -1.00
CA THR A 14 0.72 6.55 -2.20
C THR A 14 -0.13 5.30 -2.10
N VAL A 15 -1.26 5.29 -2.80
CA VAL A 15 -2.03 4.07 -3.01
C VAL A 15 -1.40 3.33 -4.19
N GLN A 16 -0.95 2.10 -3.97
CA GLN A 16 -0.28 1.29 -4.99
C GLN A 16 -0.94 -0.07 -5.11
N ASP A 17 -0.97 -0.59 -6.33
CA ASP A 17 -1.40 -1.97 -6.62
C ASP A 17 -0.33 -2.68 -7.47
N ARG A 18 -0.72 -3.72 -8.23
CA ARG A 18 0.22 -4.48 -9.07
C ARG A 18 0.72 -3.71 -10.30
N GLY A 19 0.11 -2.57 -10.63
CA GLY A 19 0.44 -1.77 -11.81
C GLY A 19 -0.50 -2.02 -13.00
N ARG A 20 -0.07 -1.52 -14.16
CA ARG A 20 -0.82 -1.43 -15.42
C ARG A 20 0.00 -2.05 -16.54
N PHE A 21 -0.18 -3.35 -16.72
CA PHE A 21 0.50 -4.12 -17.76
C PHE A 21 -0.21 -3.96 -19.12
N SER A 22 0.54 -4.14 -20.19
CA SER A 22 0.07 -4.16 -21.60
C SER A 22 -0.29 -2.78 -22.20
N TYR A 23 -0.15 -1.70 -21.45
CA TYR A 23 -0.39 -0.32 -21.93
C TYR A 23 0.90 0.44 -22.30
N GLN A 24 2.07 -0.18 -22.18
CA GLN A 24 3.36 0.49 -22.43
C GLN A 24 3.52 1.00 -23.87
N GLN A 25 2.89 0.31 -24.83
CA GLN A 25 2.84 0.75 -26.24
C GLN A 25 2.17 2.12 -26.42
N PHE A 26 1.33 2.54 -25.47
CA PHE A 26 0.67 3.85 -25.45
C PHE A 26 1.40 4.87 -24.56
N GLY A 27 2.62 4.55 -24.11
CA GLY A 27 3.40 5.42 -23.22
C GLY A 27 2.99 5.40 -21.76
N VAL A 28 2.11 4.48 -21.34
CA VAL A 28 1.71 4.34 -19.94
C VAL A 28 2.71 3.43 -19.22
N PRO A 29 3.45 3.92 -18.21
CA PRO A 29 4.36 3.08 -17.43
C PRO A 29 3.60 2.05 -16.61
N VAL A 30 4.26 0.93 -16.27
CA VAL A 30 3.64 -0.14 -15.47
C VAL A 30 3.21 0.36 -14.08
N CYS A 31 3.95 1.27 -13.45
CA CYS A 31 3.67 1.76 -12.09
C CYS A 31 3.47 0.60 -11.09
N GLY A 32 2.75 0.86 -10.00
CA GLY A 32 2.49 -0.10 -8.94
C GLY A 32 3.54 -0.04 -7.83
N VAL A 33 3.43 -1.00 -6.92
CA VAL A 33 4.34 -1.15 -5.79
C VAL A 33 5.79 -1.33 -6.24
N VAL A 34 6.72 -0.71 -5.51
CA VAL A 34 8.16 -0.86 -5.74
C VAL A 34 8.66 -2.21 -5.24
N ASP A 35 8.19 -2.65 -4.06
CA ASP A 35 8.50 -3.97 -3.50
C ASP A 35 7.32 -4.94 -3.66
N SER A 36 7.36 -5.71 -4.75
CA SER A 36 6.30 -6.68 -5.05
C SER A 36 6.21 -7.83 -4.05
N PHE A 37 7.29 -8.17 -3.34
CA PHE A 37 7.29 -9.24 -2.35
C PHE A 37 6.55 -8.80 -1.08
N ALA A 38 6.93 -7.64 -0.53
CA ALA A 38 6.25 -7.04 0.62
C ALA A 38 4.75 -6.86 0.34
N TYR A 39 4.40 -6.33 -0.83
CA TYR A 39 3.01 -6.20 -1.28
C TYR A 39 2.20 -7.50 -1.22
N ARG A 40 2.76 -8.60 -1.74
CA ARG A 40 2.09 -9.92 -1.74
C ARG A 40 1.95 -10.45 -0.31
N LEU A 41 2.98 -10.26 0.51
CA LEU A 41 2.96 -10.68 1.91
C LEU A 41 1.91 -9.92 2.72
N ALA A 42 1.85 -8.59 2.61
CA ALA A 42 0.85 -7.76 3.29
C ALA A 42 -0.58 -8.19 2.95
N ASN A 43 -0.86 -8.39 1.66
CA ASN A 43 -2.15 -8.87 1.20
C ASN A 43 -2.48 -10.27 1.73
N ALA A 44 -1.52 -11.21 1.67
CA ALA A 44 -1.73 -12.58 2.15
C ALA A 44 -2.01 -12.62 3.68
N LEU A 45 -1.30 -11.82 4.48
CA LEU A 45 -1.47 -11.76 5.93
C LEU A 45 -2.87 -11.30 6.37
N VAL A 46 -3.57 -10.53 5.54
CA VAL A 46 -4.95 -10.09 5.79
C VAL A 46 -5.99 -10.85 4.96
N GLY A 47 -5.60 -11.90 4.24
CA GLY A 47 -6.50 -12.76 3.46
C GLY A 47 -6.86 -12.26 2.05
N ASN A 48 -6.19 -11.21 1.55
CA ASN A 48 -6.43 -10.63 0.23
C ASN A 48 -5.66 -11.37 -0.89
N PHE A 49 -5.89 -12.67 -1.08
CA PHE A 49 -5.07 -13.52 -1.96
C PHE A 49 -4.99 -13.08 -3.43
N GLN A 50 -6.03 -12.43 -3.96
CA GLN A 50 -6.02 -11.91 -5.34
C GLN A 50 -5.17 -10.63 -5.49
N GLY A 51 -4.74 -10.03 -4.38
CA GLY A 51 -4.02 -8.77 -4.33
C GLY A 51 -4.96 -7.57 -4.42
N GLN A 52 -5.07 -6.82 -3.33
CA GLN A 52 -5.76 -5.52 -3.25
C GLN A 52 -4.74 -4.39 -3.27
N ALA A 53 -5.20 -3.16 -3.53
CA ALA A 53 -4.37 -1.97 -3.39
C ALA A 53 -3.91 -1.79 -1.93
N VAL A 54 -2.71 -1.26 -1.74
CA VAL A 54 -2.08 -1.01 -0.44
C VAL A 54 -1.65 0.45 -0.34
N LEU A 55 -1.34 0.89 0.88
CA LEU A 55 -0.58 2.12 1.10
C LEU A 55 0.91 1.81 1.06
N GLU A 56 1.64 2.43 0.13
CA GLU A 56 3.09 2.39 0.08
C GLU A 56 3.65 3.66 0.70
N ALA A 57 4.56 3.51 1.67
CA ALA A 57 5.16 4.63 2.41
C ALA A 57 6.68 4.65 2.26
N THR A 58 7.24 5.84 2.09
CA THR A 58 8.68 6.05 1.87
C THR A 58 9.27 6.92 2.98
N ILE A 59 10.43 6.52 3.52
CA ILE A 59 11.23 7.19 4.58
C ILE A 59 10.53 7.27 5.95
N PHE A 60 9.32 7.83 6.01
CA PHE A 60 8.45 7.77 7.19
C PHE A 60 6.98 7.67 6.78
N GLY A 61 6.24 6.84 7.50
CA GLY A 61 4.83 6.55 7.20
C GLY A 61 3.85 7.62 7.66
N PRO A 62 2.60 7.56 7.19
CA PRO A 62 1.53 8.42 7.69
C PRO A 62 1.10 8.01 9.10
N THR A 63 0.52 8.96 9.84
CA THR A 63 -0.24 8.65 11.06
C THR A 63 -1.71 8.50 10.69
N LEU A 64 -2.24 7.29 10.86
CA LEU A 64 -3.62 6.95 10.53
C LEU A 64 -4.41 6.67 11.81
N LYS A 65 -5.62 7.22 11.89
CA LYS A 65 -6.58 6.88 12.93
C LYS A 65 -7.60 5.91 12.36
N ALA A 66 -7.70 4.72 12.96
CA ALA A 66 -8.73 3.75 12.60
C ALA A 66 -10.11 4.26 13.06
N LEU A 67 -11.05 4.34 12.11
CA LEU A 67 -12.43 4.76 12.36
C LEU A 67 -13.35 3.56 12.64
N ASN A 68 -12.91 2.36 12.26
CA ASN A 68 -13.64 1.10 12.39
C ASN A 68 -12.69 -0.06 12.66
N HIS A 69 -13.23 -1.19 13.14
CA HIS A 69 -12.48 -2.42 13.34
C HIS A 69 -12.03 -3.02 11.99
N GLY A 70 -10.78 -3.47 11.93
CA GLY A 70 -10.22 -4.13 10.76
C GLY A 70 -8.87 -4.79 11.08
N LEU A 71 -8.44 -5.69 10.19
CA LEU A 71 -7.13 -6.32 10.25
C LEU A 71 -6.17 -5.56 9.32
N ILE A 72 -4.97 -5.26 9.82
CA ILE A 72 -3.90 -4.64 9.03
C ILE A 72 -2.65 -5.51 9.07
N ALA A 73 -1.83 -5.39 8.03
CA ALA A 73 -0.48 -5.93 8.00
C ALA A 73 0.47 -4.84 7.50
N VAL A 74 1.63 -4.73 8.13
CA VAL A 74 2.72 -3.83 7.74
C VAL A 74 3.93 -4.68 7.38
N THR A 75 4.51 -4.43 6.22
CA THR A 75 5.61 -5.24 5.66
C THR A 75 6.60 -4.34 4.93
N GLY A 76 7.77 -4.87 4.58
CA GLY A 76 8.81 -4.12 3.86
C GLY A 76 9.79 -3.46 4.83
N GLY A 77 10.20 -2.22 4.53
CA GLY A 77 11.12 -1.48 5.39
C GLY A 77 10.53 -1.17 6.77
N ASN A 78 11.36 -1.28 7.82
CA ASN A 78 10.97 -0.87 9.16
C ASN A 78 11.04 0.67 9.26
N LEU A 79 9.87 1.33 9.29
CA LEU A 79 9.74 2.79 9.42
C LEU A 79 9.34 3.24 10.83
N SER A 80 9.31 2.29 11.75
CA SER A 80 9.00 2.40 13.16
C SER A 80 7.59 2.95 13.56
N PRO A 81 6.99 2.41 14.64
CA PRO A 81 7.56 1.39 15.52
C PRO A 81 7.87 0.08 14.79
#